data_AF-A0A4D4L4V1-F1
#
_entry.id   AF-A0A4D4L4V1-F1
#
_cell.length_a   1.000
_cell.length_b   1.000
_cell.length_c   1.000
_cell.angle_alpha   90.00
_cell.angle_beta   90.00
_cell.angle_gamma   90.00
#
_symmetry.space_group_name_H-M   'P 1'
#
loop_
_entity.id
_entity.type
_entity.pdbx_description
1 polymer ?
#
loop_
_entity_poly.entity_id
_entity_poly.type
_entity_poly.pdbx_seq_one_letter_code
_entity_poly.pdbx_strand_id
1 'polypeptide(L)'
;MNRNQDVIHRAVGKAGIVLVAEGNPNRLKGMLAAEKKKMARIVADVPVHDVIVGSGEGQVEIKKLRTTLLKLPRVLPGAQVTVVNDRLRALGDLMSNMPIPKGPMPKGMRMPKGR
;
A
#
# COMPACT_ATOMS: atom_id res chain seq x y z
N MET A 1 9.69 -24.16 -8.51
CA MET A 1 9.22 -23.28 -7.42
C MET A 1 9.38 -21.84 -7.88
N ASN A 2 8.33 -21.21 -8.41
CA ASN A 2 8.47 -19.83 -8.88
C ASN A 2 8.66 -18.94 -7.66
N ARG A 3 9.83 -18.31 -7.55
CA ARG A 3 10.30 -17.51 -6.43
C ARG A 3 9.64 -16.12 -6.45
N ASN A 4 8.35 -16.06 -6.81
CA ASN A 4 7.61 -14.81 -6.92
C ASN A 4 7.39 -14.29 -5.51
N GLN A 5 8.24 -13.35 -5.10
CA GLN A 5 7.96 -12.47 -3.98
C GLN A 5 6.65 -11.74 -4.32
N ASP A 6 5.69 -11.74 -3.39
CA ASP A 6 4.52 -10.89 -3.56
C ASP A 6 4.98 -9.44 -3.43
N VAL A 7 4.58 -8.57 -4.35
CA VAL A 7 5.05 -7.19 -4.41
C VAL A 7 3.86 -6.23 -4.41
N ILE A 8 4.03 -5.11 -3.73
CA ILE A 8 3.13 -3.95 -3.83
C ILE A 8 3.94 -2.77 -4.33
N HIS A 9 3.62 -2.32 -5.55
CA HIS A 9 4.14 -1.09 -6.12
C HIS A 9 3.23 0.08 -5.73
N ARG A 10 3.84 1.22 -5.40
CA ARG A 10 3.13 2.45 -5.06
C ARG A 10 3.33 3.46 -6.16
N ALA A 11 2.24 4.01 -6.67
CA ALA A 11 2.25 5.13 -7.59
C ALA A 11 1.46 6.29 -7.00
N VAL A 12 1.94 7.51 -7.21
CA VAL A 12 1.27 8.74 -6.78
C VAL A 12 0.96 9.56 -8.03
N GLY A 13 -0.28 10.04 -8.14
CA GLY A 13 -0.69 10.86 -9.27
C GLY A 13 -1.93 11.67 -8.94
N LYS A 14 -2.56 12.23 -9.98
CA LYS A 14 -3.77 13.05 -9.81
C LYS A 14 -4.97 12.27 -9.23
N ALA A 15 -4.95 10.94 -9.31
CA ALA A 15 -5.96 10.09 -8.68
C ALA A 15 -5.71 9.84 -7.19
N GLY A 16 -4.62 10.37 -6.62
CA GLY A 16 -4.15 10.01 -5.28
C GLY A 16 -3.08 8.93 -5.33
N ILE A 17 -3.11 8.03 -4.36
CA ILE A 17 -2.18 6.90 -4.26
C ILE A 17 -2.84 5.67 -4.89
N VAL A 18 -2.09 4.96 -5.72
CA VAL A 18 -2.48 3.66 -6.26
C VAL A 18 -1.49 2.61 -5.79
N LEU A 19 -2.02 1.58 -5.13
CA LEU A 19 -1.31 0.37 -4.73
C LEU A 19 -1.54 -0.71 -5.79
N VAL A 20 -0.49 -1.08 -6.52
CA VAL A 20 -0.54 -2.12 -7.54
C VAL A 20 0.12 -3.38 -6.96
N ALA A 21 -0.67 -4.42 -6.77
CA ALA A 21 -0.24 -5.65 -6.14
C ALA A 21 -0.09 -6.78 -7.17
N GLU A 22 1.02 -7.52 -7.11
CA GLU A 22 1.28 -8.69 -7.94
C GLU A 22 1.74 -9.87 -7.06
N GLY A 23 1.20 -11.06 -7.30
CA GLY A 23 1.52 -12.25 -6.50
C GLY A 23 0.29 -13.11 -6.19
N ASN A 24 0.35 -13.87 -5.11
CA ASN A 24 -0.73 -14.76 -4.69
C ASN A 24 -1.88 -13.97 -4.02
N PRO A 25 -3.11 -14.02 -4.54
CA PRO A 25 -4.24 -13.22 -4.03
C PRO A 25 -4.53 -13.42 -2.54
N ASN A 26 -4.35 -14.64 -2.03
CA ASN A 26 -4.62 -14.96 -0.63
C ASN A 26 -3.66 -14.24 0.33
N ARG A 27 -2.42 -13.99 -0.10
CA ARG A 27 -1.41 -13.28 0.69
C ARG A 27 -1.48 -11.77 0.45
N LEU A 28 -1.79 -11.35 -0.78
CA LEU A 28 -1.90 -9.93 -1.15
C LEU A 28 -2.97 -9.18 -0.36
N LYS A 29 -4.09 -9.81 -0.01
CA LYS A 29 -5.17 -9.14 0.73
C LYS A 29 -4.70 -8.54 2.05
N GLY A 30 -3.91 -9.30 2.82
CA GLY A 30 -3.33 -8.83 4.08
C GLY A 30 -2.29 -7.73 3.88
N MET A 31 -1.42 -7.91 2.87
CA MET A 31 -0.38 -6.93 2.54
C MET A 31 -0.97 -5.59 2.06
N LEU A 32 -2.00 -5.64 1.20
CA LEU A 32 -2.71 -4.46 0.71
C LEU A 32 -3.44 -3.73 1.84
N ALA A 33 -4.11 -4.46 2.74
CA ALA A 33 -4.77 -3.85 3.90
C ALA A 33 -3.76 -3.12 4.80
N ALA A 34 -2.60 -3.72 5.05
CA ALA A 34 -1.53 -3.12 5.84
C ALA A 34 -0.98 -1.85 5.16
N GLU A 35 -0.66 -1.92 3.87
CA GLU A 35 -0.13 -0.78 3.13
C GLU A 35 -1.17 0.34 2.99
N LYS A 36 -2.44 0.03 2.71
CA LYS A 36 -3.54 1.00 2.65
C LYS A 36 -3.73 1.73 3.98
N LYS A 37 -3.68 1.00 5.11
CA LYS A 37 -3.74 1.59 6.45
C LYS A 37 -2.52 2.48 6.74
N LYS A 38 -1.33 2.07 6.30
CA LYS A 38 -0.11 2.88 6.41
C LYS A 38 -0.24 4.17 5.60
N MET A 39 -0.70 4.10 4.36
CA MET A 39 -0.91 5.27 3.50
C MET A 39 -1.95 6.22 4.09
N ALA A 40 -3.09 5.71 4.56
CA ALA A 40 -4.13 6.53 5.18
C ALA A 40 -3.65 7.28 6.44
N ARG A 41 -2.72 6.70 7.20
CA ARG A 41 -2.09 7.38 8.35
C ARG A 41 -1.11 8.47 7.92
N ILE A 42 -0.38 8.25 6.84
CA ILE A 42 0.62 9.18 6.34
C ILE A 42 -0.06 10.35 5.62
N VAL A 43 -1.11 10.09 4.84
CA VAL A 43 -1.85 11.09 4.07
C VAL A 43 -3.35 10.90 4.23
N ALA A 44 -3.93 11.56 5.23
CA ALA A 44 -5.33 11.39 5.62
C ALA A 44 -6.34 11.78 4.52
N ASP A 45 -6.06 12.85 3.78
CA ASP A 45 -7.02 13.45 2.85
C ASP A 45 -6.81 13.01 1.38
N VAL A 46 -6.03 11.96 1.15
CA VAL A 46 -5.67 11.48 -0.19
C VAL A 46 -6.32 10.13 -0.45
N PRO A 47 -7.07 9.95 -1.56
CA PRO A 47 -7.62 8.65 -1.90
C PRO A 47 -6.52 7.61 -2.10
N VAL A 48 -6.78 6.42 -1.56
CA VAL A 48 -5.91 5.24 -1.73
C VAL A 48 -6.68 4.17 -2.47
N HIS A 49 -6.31 3.95 -3.71
CA HIS A 49 -6.83 2.90 -4.58
C HIS A 49 -5.92 1.67 -4.53
N ASP A 50 -6.50 0.49 -4.73
CA ASP A 50 -5.77 -0.76 -4.82
C ASP A 50 -6.21 -1.56 -6.05
N VAL A 51 -5.23 -2.14 -6.75
CA VAL A 51 -5.42 -2.95 -7.95
C VAL A 51 -4.57 -4.20 -7.83
N ILE A 52 -5.19 -5.37 -7.96
CA ILE A 52 -4.47 -6.64 -8.03
C ILE A 52 -4.25 -6.98 -9.50
N VAL A 53 -3.00 -7.22 -9.88
CA VAL A 53 -2.61 -7.61 -11.23
C VAL A 53 -2.58 -9.12 -11.34
N GLY A 54 -3.15 -9.63 -12.43
CA GLY A 54 -3.12 -11.05 -12.78
C GLY A 54 -4.21 -11.42 -13.77
N SER A 55 -4.49 -12.71 -13.90
CA SER A 55 -5.45 -13.28 -14.86
C SER A 55 -6.70 -13.88 -14.22
N GLY A 56 -6.80 -13.82 -12.89
CA GLY A 56 -7.97 -14.32 -12.14
C GLY A 56 -9.14 -13.34 -12.09
N GLU A 57 -10.25 -13.80 -11.52
CA GLU A 57 -11.43 -12.97 -11.29
C GLU A 57 -11.10 -11.78 -10.35
N GLY A 58 -11.64 -10.60 -10.69
CA GLY A 58 -11.39 -9.37 -9.93
C GLY A 58 -9.96 -8.81 -10.07
N GLN A 59 -9.12 -9.41 -10.93
CA GLN A 59 -7.77 -8.95 -11.21
C GLN A 59 -7.71 -8.20 -12.54
N VAL A 60 -6.74 -7.31 -12.64
CA VAL A 60 -6.48 -6.54 -13.86
C VAL A 60 -5.30 -7.16 -14.59
N GLU A 61 -5.52 -7.59 -15.83
CA GLU A 61 -4.42 -8.06 -16.69
C GLU A 61 -3.37 -6.94 -16.86
N ILE A 62 -2.09 -7.29 -16.81
CA ILE A 62 -0.98 -6.31 -16.88
C ILE A 62 -1.08 -5.37 -18.10
N LYS A 63 -1.50 -5.88 -19.26
CA LYS A 63 -1.70 -5.10 -20.49
C LYS A 63 -2.81 -4.04 -20.38
N LYS A 64 -3.78 -4.24 -19.47
CA LYS A 64 -4.91 -3.32 -19.20
C LYS A 64 -4.65 -2.40 -18.01
N LEU A 65 -3.57 -2.60 -17.25
CA LEU A 65 -3.28 -1.82 -16.04
C LEU A 65 -3.26 -0.33 -16.34
N ARG A 66 -2.47 0.11 -17.33
CA ARG A 66 -2.37 1.53 -17.72
C ARG A 66 -3.74 2.16 -18.00
N THR A 67 -4.57 1.51 -18.80
CA THR A 67 -5.91 2.00 -19.15
C THR A 67 -6.83 2.05 -17.94
N THR A 68 -6.73 1.07 -17.05
CA THR A 68 -7.50 1.04 -15.80
C THR A 68 -7.13 2.21 -14.89
N LEU A 69 -5.83 2.48 -14.72
CA LEU A 69 -5.36 3.60 -13.89
C LEU A 69 -5.75 4.97 -14.46
N LEU A 70 -5.77 5.12 -15.79
CA LEU A 70 -6.16 6.37 -16.44
C LEU A 70 -7.66 6.71 -16.27
N LYS A 71 -8.50 5.71 -15.99
CA LYS A 71 -9.95 5.90 -15.73
C LYS A 71 -10.25 6.35 -14.30
N LEU A 72 -9.28 6.30 -13.40
CA LEU A 72 -9.47 6.77 -12.03
C LEU A 72 -9.75 8.29 -12.02
N PRO A 73 -10.64 8.75 -11.11
CA PRO A 73 -10.99 10.16 -11.03
C PRO A 73 -9.77 10.99 -10.63
N ARG A 74 -9.55 12.11 -11.34
CA ARG A 74 -8.45 13.02 -11.08
C ARG A 74 -8.87 14.06 -10.05
N VAL A 75 -8.63 13.77 -8.78
CA VAL A 75 -9.08 14.61 -7.65
C VAL A 75 -8.00 15.54 -7.09
N LEU A 76 -6.71 15.22 -7.31
CA LEU A 76 -5.61 16.01 -6.79
C LEU A 76 -5.06 17.02 -7.83
N PRO A 77 -4.90 18.30 -7.46
CA PRO A 77 -4.08 19.26 -8.19
C PRO A 77 -2.61 18.82 -8.28
N GLY A 78 -1.91 19.24 -9.33
CA GLY A 78 -0.51 18.85 -9.55
C GLY A 78 0.43 19.18 -8.38
N ALA A 79 0.27 20.36 -7.76
CA ALA A 79 1.06 20.76 -6.59
C ALA A 79 0.84 19.82 -5.39
N GLN A 80 -0.40 19.37 -5.16
CA GLN A 80 -0.70 18.43 -4.08
C GLN A 80 -0.07 17.05 -4.34
N VAL A 81 0.00 16.61 -5.60
CA VAL A 81 0.69 15.34 -5.95
C VAL A 81 2.15 15.37 -5.52
N THR A 82 2.86 16.49 -5.77
CA THR A 82 4.26 16.65 -5.33
C THR A 82 4.38 16.59 -3.81
N VAL A 83 3.53 17.33 -3.09
CA VAL A 83 3.52 17.33 -1.61
C VAL A 83 3.27 15.93 -1.05
N VAL A 84 2.32 15.18 -1.63
CA VAL A 84 2.03 13.80 -1.23
C VAL A 84 3.23 12.89 -1.45
N ASN A 85 3.86 13.00 -2.61
CA ASN A 85 5.04 12.19 -2.94
C ASN A 85 6.22 12.49 -2.00
N ASP A 86 6.47 13.76 -1.70
CA ASP A 86 7.54 14.18 -0.78
C ASP A 86 7.27 13.71 0.65
N ARG A 87 6.03 13.83 1.13
CA ARG A 87 5.62 13.32 2.44
C ARG A 87 5.78 11.81 2.55
N LEU A 88 5.43 11.06 1.51
CA LEU A 88 5.60 9.61 1.46
C LEU A 88 7.08 9.19 1.44
N ARG A 89 7.94 9.94 0.76
CA ARG A 89 9.39 9.72 0.77
C ARG A 89 9.97 9.98 2.16
N ALA A 90 9.73 11.16 2.71
CA ALA A 90 10.24 11.56 4.02
C ALA A 90 9.80 10.60 5.15
N LEU A 91 8.52 10.21 5.16
CA LEU A 91 8.01 9.28 6.18
C LEU A 91 8.31 7.82 5.84
N GLY A 92 8.56 7.48 4.59
CA GLY A 92 9.08 6.17 4.19
C GLY A 92 10.43 5.91 4.85
N ASP A 93 11.36 6.85 4.70
CA ASP A 93 12.70 6.80 5.28
C ASP A 93 12.67 6.85 6.81
N LEU A 94 11.81 7.72 7.38
CA LEU A 94 11.63 7.82 8.82
C LEU A 94 11.01 6.54 9.41
N MET A 95 10.06 5.89 8.74
CA MET A 95 9.42 4.66 9.23
C MET A 95 10.30 3.42 9.04
N SER A 96 11.16 3.36 8.02
CA SER A 96 12.15 2.27 7.89
C SER A 96 13.28 2.39 8.91
N ASN A 97 13.63 3.62 9.30
CA ASN A 97 14.70 3.89 10.27
C ASN A 97 14.19 4.23 11.67
N MET A 98 12.87 4.12 11.94
CA MET A 98 12.33 4.48 13.25
C MET A 98 12.83 3.44 14.27
N PRO A 99 13.60 3.85 15.31
CA PRO A 99 13.79 2.99 16.45
C PRO A 99 12.39 2.74 17.01
N ILE A 100 11.95 1.48 17.03
CA ILE A 100 10.78 1.08 17.81
C ILE A 100 10.94 1.75 19.18
N PRO A 101 9.99 2.59 19.63
CA PRO A 101 10.12 3.25 20.92
C PRO A 101 10.38 2.16 21.94
N LYS A 102 11.61 2.12 22.49
CA LYS A 102 12.00 1.18 23.55
C LYS A 102 11.37 1.61 24.89
N GLY A 103 10.11 2.03 24.86
CA GLY A 103 9.27 2.09 26.05
C GLY A 103 8.95 0.66 26.48
N PRO A 104 8.64 0.43 27.76
CA PRO A 104 8.27 -0.88 28.23
C PRO A 104 7.08 -1.39 27.40
N MET A 105 7.31 -2.45 26.62
CA MET A 105 6.25 -3.17 25.94
C MET A 105 5.18 -3.51 26.97
N PRO A 106 3.88 -3.26 26.71
CA PRO A 106 2.82 -3.65 27.64
C PRO A 106 2.95 -5.13 27.98
N LYS A 107 3.34 -5.43 29.22
CA LYS A 107 3.39 -6.79 29.78
C LYS A 107 1.94 -7.29 29.94
N GLY A 108 1.32 -7.69 28.85
CA GLY A 108 -0.10 -8.11 28.88
C GLY A 108 -0.51 -9.10 27.79
N MET A 109 0.28 -9.27 26.73
CA MET A 109 -0.04 -10.24 25.68
C MET A 109 0.36 -11.65 26.15
N ARG A 110 -0.46 -12.26 27.02
CA ARG A 110 -0.35 -13.68 27.33
C ARG A 110 -0.72 -14.46 26.07
N MET A 111 0.28 -15.06 25.43
CA MET A 111 0.08 -16.06 24.38
C MET A 111 -0.85 -17.15 24.92
N PRO A 112 -2.00 -17.43 24.30
CA PRO A 112 -2.84 -18.54 24.74
C PRO A 112 -2.07 -19.85 24.55
N LYS A 113 -1.91 -20.59 25.65
CA LYS A 113 -1.40 -21.96 25.62
C LYS A 113 -2.42 -22.83 24.87
N GLY A 114 -1.99 -23.48 23.80
CA GLY A 114 -2.76 -24.53 23.15
C GLY A 114 -3.04 -25.68 24.13
N ARG A 115 -4.24 -26.23 24.03
CA ARG A 115 -4.48 -27.65 24.32
C ARG A 115 -4.32 -28.42 23.03
#